data_AF-A0A560W7R2-F1
#
_entry.id   AF-A0A560W7R2-F1
#
_cell.length_a   1.000
_cell.length_b   1.000
_cell.length_c   1.000
_cell.angle_alpha   90.00
_cell.angle_beta   90.00
_cell.angle_gamma   90.00
#
_symmetry.space_group_name_H-M   'P 1'
#
loop_
_entity.id
_entity.type
_entity.pdbx_description
1 polymer ?
#
loop_
_entity_poly.entity_id
_entity_poly.type
_entity_poly.pdbx_seq_one_letter_code
_entity_poly.pdbx_strand_id
1 'polypeptide(L)'
;MDPVAHLRGRHRQPRRPAHDGPTRLCLDRLRARTPVPTEDIDTAAIVADPADDVVLADTVGVALQAGLDRLSPKERVAFVLHDSFGVEFSTIASILDTNPAAARQLASRSRAKVRQPQPQDALDDWQVVDAFMAAAREGEFARLLELLAPDAIVEGDATAVLIGTPARMAGQGEIAEFFNGSAHAALPVFVGGRAGYAWFHQGQAKVAFDFTVDESAVTRIDFRADPEILATVVRRRDQSVR
;
A
#
# COMPACT_ATOMS: atom_id res chain seq x y z
N MET A 1 -74.09 57.26 23.49
CA MET A 1 -73.09 57.31 24.58
C MET A 1 -71.78 56.81 23.98
N ASP A 2 -71.05 57.76 23.40
CA ASP A 2 -69.68 57.68 22.88
C ASP A 2 -68.67 57.56 24.06
N PRO A 3 -67.32 57.50 23.91
CA PRO A 3 -66.48 57.32 22.70
C PRO A 3 -65.13 56.53 22.93
N VAL A 4 -64.22 56.60 21.93
CA VAL A 4 -62.72 56.56 22.00
C VAL A 4 -62.01 55.20 22.09
N ALA A 5 -60.82 54.94 21.52
CA ALA A 5 -60.09 55.21 20.28
C ALA A 5 -58.68 54.61 20.47
N HIS A 6 -57.98 54.36 19.35
CA HIS A 6 -56.50 54.36 19.19
C HIS A 6 -55.70 53.21 19.85
N LEU A 7 -54.61 52.66 19.29
CA LEU A 7 -53.96 52.74 17.98
C LEU A 7 -52.83 51.67 17.97
N ARG A 8 -52.49 51.18 16.76
CA ARG A 8 -51.17 50.67 16.30
C ARG A 8 -50.61 49.34 16.83
N GLY A 9 -50.22 48.52 15.85
CA GLY A 9 -49.18 47.50 15.98
C GLY A 9 -48.98 46.69 14.69
N ARG A 10 -48.28 47.25 13.69
CA ARG A 10 -47.75 46.48 12.56
C ARG A 10 -46.73 45.48 13.09
N HIS A 11 -46.80 44.18 12.76
CA HIS A 11 -45.60 43.34 12.69
C HIS A 11 -45.72 42.17 11.72
N ARG A 12 -44.96 42.32 10.63
CA ARG A 12 -44.27 41.33 9.78
C ARG A 12 -44.64 39.84 9.93
N GLN A 13 -45.10 39.28 8.82
CA GLN A 13 -44.95 37.88 8.43
C GLN A 13 -43.48 37.42 8.61
N PRO A 14 -43.19 36.33 9.34
CA PRO A 14 -41.91 35.67 9.23
C PRO A 14 -41.93 34.72 8.02
N ARG A 15 -41.08 35.03 7.03
CA ARG A 15 -40.67 34.08 5.99
C ARG A 15 -40.01 32.87 6.67
N ARG A 16 -40.56 31.67 6.47
CA ARG A 16 -39.83 30.42 6.71
C ARG A 16 -38.76 30.26 5.62
N PRO A 17 -37.46 30.14 5.94
CA PRO A 17 -36.56 29.44 5.05
C PRO A 17 -36.68 27.92 5.30
N ALA A 18 -36.65 27.19 4.20
CA ALA A 18 -36.53 25.74 4.17
C ALA A 18 -35.05 25.34 4.36
N HIS A 19 -34.87 24.10 4.84
CA HIS A 19 -33.65 23.28 4.82
C HIS A 19 -32.44 23.75 5.66
N ASP A 20 -32.18 23.01 6.74
CA ASP A 20 -30.80 22.58 7.04
C ASP A 20 -30.85 21.33 7.93
N GLY A 21 -30.50 20.20 7.32
CA GLY A 21 -30.47 18.87 7.92
C GLY A 21 -29.24 18.62 8.82
N PRO A 22 -28.94 17.36 9.13
CA PRO A 22 -28.16 16.89 10.30
C PRO A 22 -26.67 17.31 10.37
N THR A 23 -26.20 18.20 9.50
CA THR A 23 -24.80 18.60 9.34
C THR A 23 -24.20 19.28 10.57
N ARG A 24 -25.01 20.01 11.36
CA ARG A 24 -24.52 20.69 12.58
C ARG A 24 -24.11 19.72 13.69
N LEU A 25 -24.81 18.59 13.82
CA LEU A 25 -24.54 17.64 14.90
C LEU A 25 -23.19 16.91 14.71
N CYS A 26 -22.78 16.70 13.45
CA CYS A 26 -21.46 16.12 13.15
C CYS A 26 -20.33 17.13 13.41
N LEU A 27 -20.54 18.41 13.14
CA LEU A 27 -19.54 19.45 13.35
C LEU A 27 -19.35 19.80 14.84
N ASP A 28 -20.43 19.77 15.62
CA ASP A 28 -20.37 20.00 17.07
C ASP A 28 -19.67 18.83 17.81
N ARG A 29 -19.82 17.60 17.31
CA ARG A 29 -19.08 16.44 17.84
C ARG A 29 -17.57 16.51 17.56
N LEU A 30 -17.16 17.11 16.43
CA LEU A 30 -15.74 17.32 16.11
C LEU A 30 -15.10 18.43 16.96
N ARG A 31 -15.86 19.46 17.34
CA ARG A 31 -15.35 20.56 18.19
C ARG A 31 -15.19 20.18 19.67
N ALA A 32 -15.89 19.15 20.15
CA ALA A 32 -15.86 18.74 21.55
C ALA A 32 -14.58 18.00 22.00
N ARG A 33 -13.67 17.65 21.07
CA ARG A 33 -12.36 17.05 21.38
C ARG A 33 -11.26 17.87 20.74
N THR A 34 -10.91 19.00 21.34
CA THR A 34 -9.59 19.59 21.15
C THR A 34 -8.65 18.89 22.13
N PRO A 35 -7.78 17.97 21.70
CA PRO A 35 -6.81 17.38 22.60
C PRO A 35 -5.76 18.46 22.90
N VAL A 36 -5.63 18.82 24.17
CA VAL A 36 -4.44 19.52 24.64
C VAL A 36 -3.29 18.51 24.55
N PRO A 37 -2.15 18.83 23.91
CA PRO A 37 -1.03 17.91 23.86
C PRO A 37 -0.61 17.55 25.28
N THR A 38 -0.85 16.30 25.67
CA THR A 38 -0.32 15.73 26.90
C THR A 38 0.64 14.65 26.43
N GLU A 39 1.91 14.81 26.80
CA GLU A 39 2.90 13.75 26.67
C GLU A 39 2.47 12.61 27.60
N ASP A 40 2.71 11.38 27.15
CA ASP A 40 2.34 10.08 27.75
C ASP A 40 0.93 9.56 27.43
N ILE A 41 0.85 8.72 26.39
CA ILE A 41 -0.27 7.78 26.21
C ILE A 41 0.15 6.44 26.79
N ASP A 42 -0.34 6.17 28.00
CA ASP A 42 -0.27 4.88 28.67
C ASP A 42 -1.32 3.94 28.04
N THR A 43 -0.86 2.87 27.39
CA THR A 43 -1.70 1.87 26.72
C THR A 43 -2.29 0.90 27.74
N ALA A 44 -3.47 1.22 28.28
CA ALA A 44 -4.23 0.28 29.10
C ALA A 44 -5.74 0.28 28.78
N ALA A 45 -6.15 -0.82 28.15
CA ALA A 45 -7.43 -1.51 28.23
C ALA A 45 -8.71 -0.82 27.70
N ILE A 46 -9.16 -1.29 26.53
CA ILE A 46 -10.57 -1.65 26.34
C ILE A 46 -10.60 -3.10 25.88
N VAL A 47 -11.07 -3.97 26.78
CA VAL A 47 -11.38 -5.37 26.50
C VAL A 47 -12.78 -5.42 25.90
N ALA A 48 -12.87 -5.69 24.60
CA ALA A 48 -14.00 -6.36 23.96
C ALA A 48 -13.53 -6.93 22.61
N ASP A 49 -13.60 -8.25 22.49
CA ASP A 49 -13.19 -9.09 21.35
C ASP A 49 -14.02 -8.80 20.08
N PRO A 50 -13.35 -8.46 18.96
CA PRO A 50 -13.47 -9.27 17.74
C PRO A 50 -12.10 -9.43 17.04
N ALA A 51 -11.44 -10.56 17.26
CA ALA A 51 -10.05 -10.81 16.87
C ALA A 51 -9.72 -10.85 15.35
N ASP A 52 -10.69 -10.78 14.44
CA ASP A 52 -10.41 -10.84 12.98
C ASP A 52 -10.61 -9.52 12.23
N ASP A 53 -11.29 -8.52 12.82
CA ASP A 53 -11.47 -7.19 12.19
C ASP A 53 -10.39 -6.17 12.63
N VAL A 54 -9.72 -6.42 13.77
CA VAL A 54 -8.74 -5.49 14.35
C VAL A 54 -7.39 -5.54 13.62
N VAL A 55 -6.97 -6.70 13.13
CA VAL A 55 -5.66 -6.85 12.47
C VAL A 55 -5.65 -6.15 11.09
N LEU A 56 -6.79 -6.16 10.39
CA LEU A 56 -6.93 -5.41 9.14
C LEU A 56 -7.11 -3.90 9.41
N ALA A 57 -7.85 -3.52 10.46
CA ALA A 57 -8.04 -2.13 10.84
C ALA A 57 -6.75 -1.44 11.34
N ASP A 58 -5.89 -2.15 12.08
CA ASP A 58 -4.59 -1.61 12.55
C ASP A 58 -3.62 -1.44 11.38
N THR A 59 -3.57 -2.37 10.44
CA THR A 59 -2.66 -2.29 9.28
C THR A 59 -3.09 -1.18 8.29
N VAL A 60 -4.39 -1.06 8.03
CA VAL A 60 -4.95 0.03 7.19
C VAL A 60 -4.87 1.38 7.92
N GLY A 61 -5.02 1.40 9.25
CA GLY A 61 -4.90 2.60 10.08
C GLY A 61 -3.48 3.18 10.07
N VAL A 62 -2.46 2.33 10.23
CA VAL A 62 -1.04 2.72 10.14
C VAL A 62 -0.67 3.15 8.71
N ALA A 63 -1.15 2.45 7.68
CA ALA A 63 -0.89 2.79 6.28
C ALA A 63 -1.56 4.13 5.86
N LEU A 64 -2.79 4.39 6.30
CA LEU A 64 -3.46 5.67 6.04
C LEU A 64 -2.78 6.81 6.80
N GLN A 65 -2.37 6.58 8.06
CA GLN A 65 -1.65 7.57 8.86
C GLN A 65 -0.31 7.97 8.20
N ALA A 66 0.47 6.99 7.75
CA ALA A 66 1.75 7.20 7.06
C ALA A 66 1.60 7.99 5.74
N GLY A 67 0.49 7.80 5.01
CA GLY A 67 0.17 8.59 3.82
C GLY A 67 -0.20 10.04 4.13
N LEU A 68 -0.93 10.28 5.23
CA LEU A 68 -1.35 11.61 5.66
C LEU A 68 -0.21 12.44 6.30
N ASP A 69 0.86 11.81 6.78
CA ASP A 69 2.05 12.50 7.34
C ASP A 69 2.88 13.28 6.31
N ARG A 70 2.76 12.93 5.02
CA ARG A 70 3.41 13.67 3.91
C ARG A 70 2.65 14.91 3.48
N LEU A 71 1.42 15.05 3.98
CA LEU A 71 0.55 16.18 3.70
C LEU A 71 0.76 17.25 4.75
N SER A 72 0.96 18.48 4.30
CA SER A 72 0.79 19.63 5.20
C SER A 72 -0.63 19.60 5.80
N PRO A 73 -0.85 20.24 6.96
CA PRO A 73 -2.17 20.26 7.59
C PRO A 73 -3.30 20.72 6.65
N LYS A 74 -3.02 21.69 5.76
CA LYS A 74 -3.99 22.17 4.78
C LYS A 74 -4.24 21.18 3.64
N GLU A 75 -3.22 20.47 3.18
CA GLU A 75 -3.33 19.41 2.18
C GLU A 75 -4.17 18.24 2.71
N ARG A 76 -3.91 17.83 3.96
CA ARG A 76 -4.64 16.73 4.63
C ARG A 76 -6.13 17.03 4.74
N VAL A 77 -6.48 18.22 5.20
CA VAL A 77 -7.88 18.64 5.34
C VAL A 77 -8.56 18.73 3.97
N ALA A 78 -7.89 19.30 2.96
CA ALA A 78 -8.46 19.38 1.61
C ALA A 78 -8.70 18.01 0.98
N PHE A 79 -7.75 17.08 1.16
CA PHE A 79 -7.84 15.72 0.67
C PHE A 79 -8.95 14.94 1.37
N VAL A 80 -8.95 14.87 2.71
CA VAL A 80 -9.92 14.06 3.46
C VAL A 80 -11.35 14.57 3.26
N LEU A 81 -11.58 15.89 3.38
CA LEU A 81 -12.93 16.45 3.23
C LEU A 81 -13.50 16.21 1.83
N HIS A 82 -12.66 16.25 0.79
CA HIS A 82 -13.13 16.02 -0.57
C HIS A 82 -13.23 14.53 -0.91
N ASP A 83 -12.15 13.78 -0.73
CA ASP A 83 -12.01 12.41 -1.23
C ASP A 83 -12.77 11.38 -0.36
N SER A 84 -12.90 11.61 0.95
CA SER A 84 -13.64 10.71 1.85
C SER A 84 -15.07 11.17 2.10
N PHE A 85 -15.28 12.49 2.18
CA PHE A 85 -16.57 13.07 2.58
C PHE A 85 -17.32 13.80 1.45
N GLY A 86 -16.75 13.88 0.24
CA GLY A 86 -17.41 14.46 -0.93
C GLY A 86 -17.69 15.97 -0.81
N VAL A 87 -16.99 16.69 0.07
CA VAL A 87 -17.24 18.11 0.31
C VAL A 87 -16.77 18.95 -0.89
N GLU A 88 -17.59 19.92 -1.28
CA GLU A 88 -17.31 20.86 -2.36
C GLU A 88 -16.13 21.79 -2.05
N PHE A 89 -15.30 22.08 -3.05
CA PHE A 89 -14.09 22.91 -2.88
C PHE A 89 -14.36 24.34 -2.44
N SER A 90 -15.55 24.87 -2.72
CA SER A 90 -15.99 26.18 -2.20
C SER A 90 -16.10 26.18 -0.68
N THR A 91 -16.63 25.09 -0.11
CA THR A 91 -16.79 24.92 1.34
C THR A 91 -15.44 24.65 2.01
N ILE A 92 -14.61 23.81 1.38
CA ILE A 92 -13.23 23.55 1.84
C ILE A 92 -12.40 24.84 1.84
N ALA A 93 -12.56 25.69 0.82
CA ALA A 93 -11.87 26.96 0.71
C ALA A 93 -12.22 27.91 1.87
N SER A 94 -13.49 27.98 2.26
CA SER A 94 -13.92 28.76 3.44
C SER A 94 -13.33 28.21 4.75
N ILE A 95 -13.19 26.89 4.89
CA ILE A 95 -12.60 26.26 6.08
C ILE A 95 -11.09 26.51 6.17
N LEU A 96 -10.39 26.50 5.03
CA LEU A 96 -8.92 26.63 4.96
C LEU A 96 -8.42 28.08 4.82
N ASP A 97 -9.34 29.04 4.84
CA ASP A 97 -9.11 30.47 4.58
C ASP A 97 -8.32 30.67 3.26
N THR A 98 -8.88 30.14 2.18
CA THR A 98 -8.29 30.19 0.85
C THR A 98 -9.36 30.33 -0.24
N ASN A 99 -8.96 30.29 -1.52
CA ASN A 99 -9.91 30.30 -2.63
C ASN A 99 -10.17 28.87 -3.18
N PRO A 100 -11.27 28.64 -3.91
CA PRO A 100 -11.61 27.31 -4.43
C PRO A 100 -10.56 26.69 -5.36
N ALA A 101 -9.76 27.50 -6.07
CA ALA A 101 -8.70 26.98 -6.94
C ALA A 101 -7.52 26.44 -6.11
N ALA A 102 -7.13 27.16 -5.06
CA ALA A 102 -6.10 26.73 -4.13
C ALA A 102 -6.51 25.45 -3.37
N ALA A 103 -7.78 25.33 -2.94
CA ALA A 103 -8.29 24.11 -2.32
C ALA A 103 -8.22 22.88 -3.26
N ARG A 104 -8.56 23.05 -4.54
CA ARG A 104 -8.38 22.00 -5.57
C ARG A 104 -6.92 21.60 -5.74
N GLN A 105 -6.03 22.60 -5.78
CA GLN A 105 -4.60 22.35 -5.93
C GLN A 105 -4.03 21.58 -4.74
N LEU A 106 -4.45 21.91 -3.51
CA LEU A 106 -4.07 21.17 -2.30
C LEU A 106 -4.53 19.71 -2.36
N ALA A 107 -5.79 19.44 -2.70
CA ALA A 107 -6.31 18.08 -2.83
C ALA A 107 -5.61 17.29 -3.95
N SER A 108 -5.40 17.91 -5.12
CA SER A 108 -4.71 17.29 -6.25
C SER A 108 -3.26 16.92 -5.93
N ARG A 109 -2.50 17.85 -5.32
CA ARG A 109 -1.13 17.58 -4.86
C ARG A 109 -1.09 16.48 -3.81
N SER A 110 -2.09 16.42 -2.94
CA SER A 110 -2.22 15.37 -1.93
C SER A 110 -2.38 13.99 -2.57
N ARG A 111 -3.23 13.85 -3.59
CA ARG A 111 -3.37 12.59 -4.34
C ARG A 111 -2.06 12.15 -4.98
N ALA A 112 -1.32 13.10 -5.56
CA ALA A 112 -0.01 12.80 -6.14
C ALA A 112 0.98 12.29 -5.08
N LYS A 113 0.98 12.88 -3.88
CA LYS A 113 1.84 12.47 -2.76
C LYS A 113 1.44 11.14 -2.12
N VAL A 114 0.14 10.86 -2.04
CA VAL A 114 -0.41 9.61 -1.50
C VAL A 114 -0.23 8.44 -2.48
N ARG A 115 -0.26 8.70 -3.80
CA ARG A 115 -0.04 7.67 -4.82
C ARG A 115 1.43 7.33 -5.07
N GLN A 116 2.38 8.12 -4.57
CA GLN A 116 3.81 7.79 -4.71
C GLN A 116 4.18 6.68 -3.71
N PRO A 117 4.62 5.49 -4.21
CA PRO A 117 5.10 4.42 -3.34
C PRO A 117 6.28 4.92 -2.49
N GLN A 118 6.33 4.53 -1.23
CA GLN A 118 7.42 4.85 -0.32
C GLN A 118 8.66 3.99 -0.59
N PRO A 119 9.88 4.47 -0.30
CA PRO A 119 11.06 3.60 -0.13
C PRO A 119 10.91 2.56 0.99
N GLN A 120 9.89 2.70 1.85
CA GLN A 120 9.55 1.80 2.97
C GLN A 120 8.36 0.88 2.62
N ASP A 121 7.65 1.17 1.52
CA ASP A 121 6.72 0.25 0.86
C ASP A 121 7.51 -0.69 -0.07
N ALA A 122 8.83 -0.48 -0.18
CA ALA A 122 9.71 -1.40 -0.82
C ALA A 122 9.65 -2.71 -0.04
N LEU A 123 9.11 -3.73 -0.69
CA LEU A 123 9.10 -5.09 -0.19
C LEU A 123 10.55 -5.45 0.17
N ASP A 124 10.75 -6.11 1.31
CA ASP A 124 12.03 -6.76 1.57
C ASP A 124 12.38 -7.66 0.38
N ASP A 125 13.67 -7.81 0.03
CA ASP A 125 14.10 -8.62 -1.11
C ASP A 125 13.43 -10.00 -1.15
N TRP A 126 13.25 -10.64 0.02
CA TRP A 126 12.60 -11.94 0.12
C TRP A 126 11.11 -11.92 -0.25
N GLN A 127 10.39 -10.84 0.06
CA GLN A 127 8.98 -10.68 -0.30
C GLN A 127 8.82 -10.47 -1.80
N VAL A 128 9.73 -9.72 -2.45
CA VAL A 128 9.77 -9.56 -3.91
C VAL A 128 10.01 -10.91 -4.58
N VAL A 129 11.00 -11.65 -4.09
CA VAL A 129 11.35 -12.98 -4.62
C VAL A 129 10.19 -13.97 -4.45
N ASP A 130 9.55 -14.00 -3.28
CA ASP A 130 8.42 -14.89 -3.03
C ASP A 130 7.20 -14.50 -3.89
N ALA A 131 6.93 -13.19 -4.07
CA ALA A 131 5.88 -12.70 -4.96
C ALA A 131 6.15 -13.04 -6.43
N PHE A 132 7.39 -12.87 -6.89
CA PHE A 132 7.80 -13.23 -8.25
C PHE A 132 7.60 -14.73 -8.50
N MET A 133 8.04 -15.57 -7.57
CA MET A 133 7.92 -17.02 -7.70
C MET A 133 6.49 -17.53 -7.54
N ALA A 134 5.66 -16.84 -6.76
CA ALA A 134 4.22 -17.10 -6.71
C ALA A 134 3.56 -16.78 -8.06
N ALA A 135 3.82 -15.61 -8.64
CA ALA A 135 3.33 -15.23 -9.97
C ALA A 135 3.82 -16.20 -11.06
N ALA A 136 5.08 -16.64 -10.98
CA ALA A 136 5.66 -17.64 -11.89
C ALA A 136 4.97 -19.00 -11.78
N ARG A 137 4.59 -19.42 -10.57
CA ARG A 137 3.86 -20.66 -10.34
C ARG A 137 2.42 -20.56 -10.87
N GLU A 138 1.75 -19.44 -10.66
CA GLU A 138 0.34 -19.26 -11.04
C GLU A 138 0.14 -18.82 -12.51
N GLY A 139 1.23 -18.50 -13.21
CA GLY A 139 1.18 -18.07 -14.60
C GLY A 139 0.63 -16.65 -14.76
N GLU A 140 0.85 -15.79 -13.76
CA GLU A 140 0.38 -14.41 -13.77
C GLU A 140 1.35 -13.52 -14.57
N PHE A 141 1.29 -13.63 -15.90
CA PHE A 141 2.23 -12.93 -16.80
C PHE A 141 2.32 -11.42 -16.56
N ALA A 142 1.18 -10.73 -16.35
CA ALA A 142 1.18 -9.30 -16.07
C ALA A 142 1.91 -8.98 -14.75
N ARG A 143 1.73 -9.82 -13.72
CA ARG A 143 2.38 -9.65 -12.43
C ARG A 143 3.88 -9.92 -12.50
N LEU A 144 4.31 -10.89 -13.33
CA LEU A 144 5.72 -11.12 -13.62
C LEU A 144 6.39 -9.89 -14.24
N LEU A 145 5.73 -9.23 -15.20
CA LEU A 145 6.25 -8.01 -15.82
C LEU A 145 6.35 -6.84 -14.82
N GLU A 146 5.41 -6.73 -13.87
CA GLU A 146 5.47 -5.70 -12.82
C GLU A 146 6.62 -5.91 -11.83
N LEU A 147 7.03 -7.16 -11.61
CA LEU A 147 8.05 -7.54 -10.63
C LEU A 147 9.47 -7.63 -11.24
N LEU A 148 9.61 -7.47 -12.55
CA LEU A 148 10.89 -7.48 -13.26
C LEU A 148 11.32 -6.05 -13.62
N ALA A 149 12.61 -5.78 -13.50
CA ALA A 149 13.18 -4.59 -14.11
C ALA A 149 13.16 -4.71 -15.65
N PRO A 150 12.97 -3.61 -16.41
CA PRO A 150 12.90 -3.65 -17.87
C PRO A 150 14.11 -4.30 -18.54
N ASP A 151 15.29 -4.08 -17.97
CA ASP A 151 16.59 -4.58 -18.39
C ASP A 151 17.05 -5.81 -17.57
N ALA A 152 16.12 -6.49 -16.91
CA ALA A 152 16.43 -7.67 -16.12
C ALA A 152 17.16 -8.73 -16.96
N ILE A 153 18.06 -9.46 -16.30
CA ILE A 153 18.85 -10.51 -16.94
C ILE A 153 18.77 -11.81 -16.17
N VAL A 154 18.77 -12.91 -16.92
CA VAL A 154 18.91 -14.27 -16.38
C VAL A 154 20.23 -14.83 -16.91
N GLU A 155 21.00 -15.48 -16.05
CA GLU A 155 22.25 -16.12 -16.44
C GLU A 155 22.42 -17.46 -15.73
N GLY A 156 22.83 -18.48 -16.47
CA GLY A 156 23.21 -19.78 -15.90
C GLY A 156 24.71 -19.84 -15.68
N ASP A 157 25.15 -20.36 -14.53
CA ASP A 157 26.55 -20.74 -14.39
C ASP A 157 26.91 -21.89 -15.36
N ALA A 158 28.22 -22.13 -15.53
CA ALA A 158 28.70 -23.13 -16.48
C ALA A 158 28.09 -24.53 -16.23
N THR A 159 27.87 -24.89 -14.97
CA THR A 159 27.26 -26.17 -14.59
C THR A 159 25.77 -26.20 -14.93
N ALA A 160 25.05 -25.10 -14.70
CA ALA A 160 23.63 -24.96 -14.98
C ALA A 160 23.36 -25.03 -16.49
N VAL A 161 24.23 -24.43 -17.30
CA VAL A 161 24.15 -24.50 -18.77
C VAL A 161 24.35 -25.94 -19.26
N LEU A 162 25.30 -26.68 -18.69
CA LEU A 162 25.55 -28.08 -19.06
C LEU A 162 24.35 -29.00 -18.79
N ILE A 163 23.51 -28.66 -17.82
CA ILE A 163 22.30 -29.43 -17.48
C ILE A 163 21.02 -28.88 -18.11
N GLY A 164 21.15 -27.99 -19.10
CA GLY A 164 20.04 -27.55 -19.97
C GLY A 164 19.41 -26.21 -19.59
N THR A 165 20.00 -25.46 -18.66
CA THR A 165 19.56 -24.10 -18.35
C THR A 165 20.01 -23.12 -19.43
N PRO A 166 19.22 -22.10 -19.82
CA PRO A 166 19.67 -21.05 -20.72
C PRO A 166 20.96 -20.39 -20.23
N ALA A 167 21.91 -20.16 -21.14
CA ALA A 167 23.16 -19.47 -20.81
C ALA A 167 22.90 -18.02 -20.40
N ARG A 168 22.04 -17.33 -21.15
CA ARG A 168 21.64 -15.96 -20.86
C ARG A 168 20.28 -15.67 -21.49
N MET A 169 19.42 -14.95 -20.78
CA MET A 169 18.22 -14.31 -21.31
C MET A 169 18.19 -12.85 -20.84
N ALA A 170 17.63 -11.94 -21.63
CA ALA A 170 17.66 -10.52 -21.31
C ALA A 170 16.36 -9.82 -21.71
N GLY A 171 15.89 -8.97 -20.80
CA GLY A 171 14.67 -8.20 -20.96
C GLY A 171 13.48 -8.84 -20.26
N GLN A 172 12.66 -8.00 -19.63
CA GLN A 172 11.52 -8.43 -18.82
C GLN A 172 10.55 -9.37 -19.54
N GLY A 173 10.35 -9.20 -20.85
CA GLY A 173 9.38 -9.99 -21.63
C GLY A 173 9.80 -11.44 -21.80
N GLU A 174 11.04 -11.67 -22.29
CA GLU A 174 11.60 -13.01 -22.48
C GLU A 174 11.67 -13.77 -21.14
N ILE A 175 12.07 -13.07 -20.07
CA ILE A 175 12.15 -13.64 -18.73
C ILE A 175 10.75 -13.98 -18.19
N ALA A 176 9.77 -13.09 -18.33
CA ALA A 176 8.41 -13.34 -17.90
C ALA A 176 7.79 -14.54 -18.64
N GLU A 177 8.02 -14.67 -19.95
CA GLU A 177 7.56 -15.83 -20.73
C GLU A 177 8.20 -17.12 -20.24
N PHE A 178 9.50 -17.12 -19.95
CA PHE A 178 10.21 -18.28 -19.43
C PHE A 178 9.66 -18.75 -18.06
N PHE A 179 9.31 -17.82 -17.18
CA PHE A 179 8.80 -18.12 -15.84
C PHE A 179 7.27 -18.35 -15.79
N ASN A 180 6.54 -18.07 -16.86
CA ASN A 180 5.08 -18.13 -16.90
C ASN A 180 4.54 -19.58 -16.76
N GLY A 181 4.20 -19.97 -15.53
CA GLY A 181 3.67 -21.30 -15.20
C GLY A 181 4.74 -22.39 -15.06
N SER A 182 6.03 -22.05 -15.07
CA SER A 182 7.12 -23.04 -15.09
C SER A 182 7.72 -23.35 -13.70
N ALA A 183 7.39 -22.57 -12.67
CA ALA A 183 8.04 -22.62 -11.36
C ALA A 183 7.46 -23.63 -10.33
N HIS A 184 6.55 -24.51 -10.72
CA HIS A 184 5.79 -25.39 -9.82
C HIS A 184 6.64 -26.32 -8.91
N ALA A 185 7.81 -26.72 -9.37
CA ALA A 185 8.69 -27.64 -8.63
C ALA A 185 9.82 -26.92 -7.86
N ALA A 186 9.91 -25.59 -7.97
CA ALA A 186 10.88 -24.79 -7.27
C ALA A 186 10.39 -24.50 -5.84
N LEU A 187 11.30 -24.58 -4.87
CA LEU A 187 10.95 -24.44 -3.47
C LEU A 187 11.82 -23.38 -2.78
N PRO A 188 11.30 -22.68 -1.76
CA PRO A 188 12.01 -21.57 -1.14
C PRO A 188 13.23 -22.06 -0.35
N VAL A 189 14.33 -21.34 -0.52
CA VAL A 189 15.63 -21.63 0.10
C VAL A 189 16.36 -20.34 0.47
N PHE A 190 17.41 -20.48 1.26
CA PHE A 190 18.48 -19.50 1.35
C PHE A 190 19.66 -19.95 0.48
N VAL A 191 20.17 -19.06 -0.36
CA VAL A 191 21.40 -19.25 -1.16
C VAL A 191 22.42 -18.28 -0.59
N GLY A 192 23.49 -18.78 0.05
CA GLY A 192 24.47 -17.90 0.71
C GLY A 192 23.85 -16.92 1.74
N GLY A 193 22.73 -17.29 2.36
CA GLY A 193 22.00 -16.43 3.32
C GLY A 193 20.97 -15.46 2.71
N ARG A 194 20.91 -15.35 1.38
CA ARG A 194 19.90 -14.54 0.66
C ARG A 194 18.68 -15.38 0.29
N ALA A 195 17.51 -14.75 0.20
CA ALA A 195 16.30 -15.44 -0.24
C ALA A 195 16.44 -15.88 -1.70
N GLY A 196 16.09 -17.13 -1.97
CA GLY A 196 16.08 -17.69 -3.30
C GLY A 196 15.17 -18.90 -3.39
N TYR A 197 15.21 -19.56 -4.54
CA TYR A 197 14.47 -20.79 -4.79
C TYR A 197 15.41 -21.86 -5.31
N ALA A 198 15.06 -23.14 -5.15
CA ALA A 198 15.83 -24.20 -5.77
C ALA A 198 14.95 -25.32 -6.27
N TRP A 199 15.37 -25.92 -7.39
CA TRP A 199 14.84 -27.17 -7.87
C TRP A 199 15.57 -28.33 -7.18
N PHE A 200 14.79 -29.31 -6.73
CA PHE A 200 15.30 -30.48 -6.02
C PHE A 200 15.03 -31.76 -6.82
N HIS A 201 16.02 -32.64 -6.83
CA HIS A 201 15.88 -33.99 -7.31
C HIS A 201 16.32 -34.96 -6.21
N GLN A 202 15.42 -35.88 -5.81
CA GLN A 202 15.67 -36.86 -4.74
C GLN A 202 16.17 -36.21 -3.43
N GLY A 203 15.59 -35.07 -3.05
CA GLY A 203 15.95 -34.35 -1.82
C GLY A 203 17.21 -33.50 -1.89
N GLN A 204 17.95 -33.55 -3.00
CA GLN A 204 19.16 -32.75 -3.23
C GLN A 204 18.84 -31.55 -4.14
N ALA A 205 19.36 -30.37 -3.79
CA ALA A 205 19.29 -29.22 -4.68
C ALA A 205 20.10 -29.52 -5.96
N LYS A 206 19.53 -29.21 -7.12
CA LYS A 206 20.19 -29.37 -8.43
C LYS A 206 20.45 -28.05 -9.12
N VAL A 207 19.54 -27.10 -8.96
CA VAL A 207 19.69 -25.73 -9.45
C VAL A 207 19.11 -24.80 -8.40
N ALA A 208 19.90 -23.83 -7.94
CA ALA A 208 19.46 -22.74 -7.09
C ALA A 208 19.29 -21.46 -7.94
N PHE A 209 18.31 -20.66 -7.57
CA PHE A 209 17.88 -19.44 -8.26
C PHE A 209 18.25 -18.32 -7.30
N ASP A 210 19.32 -17.60 -7.60
CA ASP A 210 19.83 -16.49 -6.80
C ASP A 210 19.35 -15.18 -7.40
N PHE A 211 18.66 -14.36 -6.61
CA PHE A 211 17.92 -13.19 -7.07
C PHE A 211 18.58 -11.92 -6.59
N THR A 212 18.84 -10.99 -7.50
CA THR A 212 19.18 -9.61 -7.17
C THR A 212 17.95 -8.74 -7.35
N VAL A 213 17.60 -8.01 -6.30
CA VAL A 213 16.46 -7.12 -6.24
C VAL A 213 16.98 -5.70 -6.07
N ASP A 214 16.39 -4.75 -6.79
CA ASP A 214 16.62 -3.32 -6.64
C ASP A 214 15.28 -2.58 -6.71
N GLU A 215 15.07 -1.61 -5.82
CA GLU A 215 13.83 -0.81 -5.74
C GLU A 215 12.52 -1.63 -5.85
N SER A 216 12.47 -2.84 -5.26
CA SER A 216 11.35 -3.80 -5.33
C SER A 216 11.11 -4.53 -6.66
N ALA A 217 12.08 -4.50 -7.57
CA ALA A 217 12.06 -5.22 -8.83
C ALA A 217 13.23 -6.20 -8.92
N VAL A 218 12.99 -7.38 -9.50
CA VAL A 218 14.04 -8.35 -9.80
C VAL A 218 14.84 -7.83 -11.00
N THR A 219 16.11 -7.53 -10.78
CA THR A 219 17.05 -7.07 -11.82
C THR A 219 17.89 -8.21 -12.38
N ARG A 220 18.15 -9.25 -11.59
CA ARG A 220 18.94 -10.40 -12.02
C ARG A 220 18.50 -11.70 -11.37
N ILE A 221 18.49 -12.77 -12.15
CA ILE A 221 18.32 -14.14 -11.67
C ILE A 221 19.49 -14.98 -12.16
N ASP A 222 20.27 -15.51 -11.23
CA ASP A 222 21.36 -16.43 -11.52
C ASP A 222 20.92 -17.88 -11.24
N PHE A 223 20.96 -18.73 -12.26
CA PHE A 223 20.84 -20.17 -12.08
C PHE A 223 22.19 -20.75 -11.69
N ARG A 224 22.27 -21.23 -10.45
CA ARG A 224 23.46 -21.78 -9.83
C ARG A 224 23.35 -23.30 -9.72
N ALA A 225 24.21 -24.04 -10.40
CA ALA A 225 24.35 -25.48 -10.25
C ALA A 225 25.77 -25.89 -9.79
N ASP A 226 26.65 -24.92 -9.53
CA ASP A 226 27.94 -25.15 -8.87
C ASP A 226 27.76 -25.95 -7.56
N PRO A 227 28.42 -27.11 -7.40
CA PRO A 227 28.33 -27.93 -6.19
C PRO A 227 28.66 -27.18 -4.90
N GLU A 228 29.61 -26.23 -4.93
CA GLU A 228 29.98 -25.44 -3.76
C GLU A 228 28.85 -24.51 -3.35
N ILE A 229 28.19 -23.87 -4.31
CA ILE A 229 27.01 -23.04 -4.06
C ILE A 229 25.83 -23.88 -3.58
N LEU A 230 25.57 -25.03 -4.22
CA LEU A 230 24.49 -25.93 -3.84
C LEU A 230 24.67 -26.48 -2.41
N ALA A 231 25.90 -26.64 -1.93
CA ALA A 231 26.17 -27.04 -0.55
C ALA A 231 25.76 -25.98 0.48
N THR A 232 25.65 -24.71 0.08
CA THR A 232 25.18 -23.61 0.94
C THR A 232 23.66 -23.49 0.99
N VAL A 233 22.94 -24.23 0.14
CA VAL A 233 21.49 -24.13 0.02
C VAL A 233 20.79 -24.70 1.25
N VAL A 234 20.05 -23.85 1.96
CA VAL A 234 19.26 -24.24 3.13
C VAL A 234 17.78 -24.04 2.84
N ARG A 235 16.95 -25.04 3.11
CA ARG A 235 15.49 -24.91 2.98
C ARG A 235 14.96 -23.80 3.89
N ARG A 236 14.25 -22.83 3.32
CA ARG A 236 13.38 -21.93 4.08
C ARG A 236 12.19 -22.78 4.50
N ARG A 237 12.21 -23.29 5.73
CA ARG A 237 11.03 -24.00 6.26
C ARG A 237 9.89 -23.01 6.28
N ASP A 238 8.75 -23.47 5.79
CA ASP A 238 7.52 -22.70 5.72
C ASP A 238 7.22 -22.14 7.12
N GLN A 239 7.21 -20.82 7.27
CA GLN A 239 6.64 -20.17 8.45
C GLN A 239 5.13 -20.12 8.24
N SER A 240 4.51 -21.28 8.01
CA SER A 240 3.05 -21.39 8.01
C SER A 240 2.59 -21.30 9.46
N VAL A 241 2.12 -20.10 9.78
CA VAL A 241 1.29 -19.73 10.92
C VAL A 241 0.33 -20.86 11.30
N ARG A 242 0.32 -21.20 12.59
CA ARG A 242 -0.73 -21.98 13.25
C ARG A 242 -1.84 -21.04 13.70
#